data_AF-A0A5C3KB50-F1
#
_entry.id   AF-A0A5C3KB50-F1
#
_cell.length_a   1.000
_cell.length_b   1.000
_cell.length_c   1.000
_cell.angle_alpha   90.00
_cell.angle_beta   90.00
_cell.angle_gamma   90.00
#
_symmetry.space_group_name_H-M   'P 1'
#
loop_
_entity.id
_entity.type
_entity.pdbx_description
1 polymer ?
#
loop_
_entity_poly.entity_id
_entity_poly.type
_entity_poly.pdbx_seq_one_letter_code
_entity_poly.pdbx_strand_id
1 'polypeptide(L)'
;MHERTGATGFFVVARGHVNDSFVPAIADAGDASTFFVEVLGMTGNELARNFDAWCVARSDDYKAKGPTLQVMQKECIAMISEGLNLLAGHRNCSIGMEYERFQLNIELRYRITLRGWPEGVPFKSLSKLSTVSEVTMLCTALRNGTCVWAALTNQEHEALSAAPAKPKKTRKRRSDAGVKRGSQKAKEREQELVNSGSDRSDGEVEHSHPCKKAWASKKSVEGQFPPQSRMNRSLDNAEEDSGSDSAGETGNVV
;
A
#
# COMPACT_ATOMS: atom_id res chain seq x y z
N MET A 1 27.15 -13.05 31.82
CA MET A 1 26.75 -11.72 32.34
C MET A 1 26.92 -11.68 33.85
N HIS A 2 26.24 -12.56 34.58
CA HIS A 2 26.31 -12.70 36.04
C HIS A 2 27.73 -12.73 36.62
N GLU A 3 28.62 -13.58 36.13
CA GLU A 3 29.99 -13.71 36.67
C GLU A 3 30.85 -12.44 36.58
N ARG A 4 30.52 -11.53 35.65
CA ARG A 4 31.29 -10.28 35.44
C ARG A 4 30.66 -9.06 36.10
N THR A 5 29.35 -9.05 36.31
CA THR A 5 28.61 -7.87 36.79
C THR A 5 27.85 -8.10 38.09
N GLY A 6 27.75 -9.34 38.57
CA GLY A 6 26.88 -9.73 39.68
C GLY A 6 25.38 -9.66 39.35
N ALA A 7 25.00 -9.30 38.12
CA ALA A 7 23.60 -9.15 37.74
C ALA A 7 23.00 -10.49 37.28
N THR A 8 21.90 -10.89 37.93
CA THR A 8 21.06 -12.04 37.56
C THR A 8 19.81 -11.54 36.85
N GLY A 9 19.37 -12.24 35.82
CA GLY A 9 18.20 -11.83 35.05
C GLY A 9 17.78 -12.88 34.05
N PHE A 10 16.63 -12.64 33.43
CA PHE A 10 16.10 -13.46 32.37
C PHE A 10 15.42 -12.58 31.33
N PHE A 11 15.26 -13.12 30.12
CA PHE A 11 14.44 -12.52 29.09
C PHE A 11 13.57 -13.59 28.43
N VAL A 12 12.33 -13.20 28.11
CA VAL A 12 11.36 -14.05 27.42
C VAL A 12 11.06 -13.42 26.07
N VAL A 13 11.09 -14.23 25.03
CA VAL A 13 10.68 -13.84 23.68
C VAL A 13 9.46 -14.65 23.30
N ALA A 14 8.45 -13.98 22.77
CA ALA A 14 7.17 -14.55 22.37
C ALA A 14 6.70 -13.93 21.05
N ARG A 15 5.69 -14.54 20.43
CA ARG A 15 5.07 -14.03 19.22
C ARG A 15 4.29 -12.75 19.51
N GLY A 16 4.40 -11.80 18.59
CA GLY A 16 3.58 -10.60 18.58
C GLY A 16 2.23 -10.82 17.90
N HIS A 17 2.13 -11.80 17.00
CA HIS A 17 0.93 -12.07 16.21
C HIS A 17 0.68 -13.57 16.01
N VAL A 18 -0.58 -13.97 15.83
CA VAL A 18 -0.99 -15.39 15.66
C VAL A 18 -0.37 -16.07 14.45
N ASN A 19 -0.08 -15.30 13.39
CA ASN A 19 0.53 -15.80 12.15
C ASN A 19 2.05 -15.90 12.20
N ASP A 20 2.68 -15.43 13.28
CA ASP A 20 4.14 -15.56 13.40
C ASP A 20 4.48 -17.03 13.68
N SER A 21 5.44 -17.57 12.94
CA SER A 21 5.91 -18.97 13.11
C SER A 21 7.01 -19.11 14.17
N PHE A 22 7.19 -18.09 15.01
CA PHE A 22 8.23 -18.06 16.04
C PHE A 22 7.85 -18.96 17.22
N VAL A 23 8.83 -19.71 17.75
CA VAL A 23 8.64 -20.55 18.94
C VAL A 23 9.07 -19.74 20.16
N PRO A 24 8.21 -19.53 21.17
CA PRO A 24 8.58 -18.76 22.35
C PRO A 24 9.75 -19.40 23.08
N ALA A 25 10.66 -18.55 23.55
CA ALA A 25 11.91 -18.96 24.16
C ALA A 25 12.22 -18.12 25.40
N ILE A 26 12.93 -18.72 26.33
CA ILE A 26 13.45 -18.06 27.52
C ILE A 26 14.96 -18.28 27.57
N ALA A 27 15.67 -17.25 28.03
CA ALA A 27 17.07 -17.37 28.38
C ALA A 27 17.33 -16.58 29.66
N ASP A 28 18.18 -17.15 30.50
CA ASP A 28 18.48 -16.66 31.83
C ASP A 28 19.99 -16.59 32.08
N ALA A 29 20.36 -15.81 33.09
CA ALA A 29 21.72 -15.63 33.55
C ALA A 29 21.76 -15.75 35.08
N GLY A 30 22.68 -16.55 35.60
CA GLY A 30 22.87 -16.73 37.06
C GLY A 30 21.70 -17.48 37.70
N ASP A 31 21.26 -18.58 37.08
CA ASP A 31 20.20 -19.47 37.57
C ASP A 31 18.85 -18.79 37.86
N ALA A 32 18.56 -17.67 37.19
CA ALA A 32 17.29 -16.96 37.36
C ALA A 32 16.07 -17.83 37.02
N SER A 33 16.25 -18.95 36.31
CA SER A 33 15.19 -19.92 36.04
C SER A 33 14.68 -20.67 37.28
N THR A 34 15.47 -20.78 38.36
CA THR A 34 15.04 -21.42 39.63
C THR A 34 13.91 -20.63 40.30
N PHE A 35 13.95 -19.30 40.21
CA PHE A 35 12.89 -18.41 40.69
C PHE A 35 11.51 -18.81 40.17
N PHE A 36 11.39 -19.24 38.91
CA PHE A 36 10.10 -19.63 38.36
C PHE A 36 9.51 -20.85 39.06
N VAL A 37 10.35 -21.85 39.35
CA VAL A 37 9.90 -23.08 40.00
C VAL A 37 9.59 -22.82 41.47
N GLU A 38 10.48 -22.11 42.17
CA GLU A 38 10.37 -21.89 43.61
C GLU A 38 9.29 -20.88 43.99
N VAL A 39 9.13 -19.81 43.20
CA VAL A 39 8.23 -18.69 43.53
C VAL A 39 6.94 -18.73 42.72
N LEU A 40 7.01 -19.03 41.42
CA LEU A 40 5.82 -19.06 40.56
C LEU A 40 5.19 -20.45 40.44
N GLY A 41 5.86 -21.50 40.95
CA GLY A 41 5.37 -22.89 40.85
C GLY A 41 5.27 -23.40 39.41
N MET A 42 6.06 -22.83 38.48
CA MET A 42 6.04 -23.22 37.07
C MET A 42 7.45 -23.23 36.48
N THR A 43 7.65 -24.02 35.44
CA THR A 43 8.90 -24.05 34.69
C THR A 43 9.05 -22.80 33.82
N GLY A 44 10.28 -22.41 33.48
CA GLY A 44 10.53 -21.29 32.56
C GLY A 44 9.85 -21.47 31.19
N ASN A 45 9.69 -22.71 30.72
CA ASN A 45 8.98 -23.02 29.47
C ASN A 45 7.47 -22.81 29.59
N GLU A 46 6.88 -23.09 30.75
CA GLU A 46 5.47 -22.77 31.01
C GLU A 46 5.26 -21.26 31.08
N LEU A 47 6.16 -20.52 31.73
CA LEU A 47 6.15 -19.06 31.71
C LEU A 47 6.22 -18.52 30.27
N ALA A 48 7.15 -19.01 29.46
CA ALA A 48 7.31 -18.58 28.07
C ALA A 48 6.04 -18.85 27.23
N ARG A 49 5.42 -20.03 27.40
CA ARG A 49 4.16 -20.38 26.72
C ARG A 49 2.97 -19.55 27.20
N ASN A 50 2.88 -19.29 28.50
CA ASN A 50 1.82 -18.45 29.08
C ASN A 50 1.96 -17.00 28.62
N PHE A 51 3.20 -16.50 28.57
CA PHE A 51 3.50 -15.17 28.05
C PHE A 51 3.18 -15.07 26.54
N ASP A 52 3.52 -16.08 25.75
CA ASP A 52 3.13 -16.17 24.33
C ASP A 52 1.61 -16.16 24.13
N ALA A 53 0.90 -17.00 24.88
CA ALA A 53 -0.56 -17.02 24.84
C ALA A 53 -1.15 -15.65 25.23
N TRP A 54 -0.59 -14.98 26.24
CA TRP A 54 -1.02 -13.65 26.66
C TRP A 54 -0.73 -12.59 25.59
N CYS A 55 0.45 -12.60 24.97
CA CYS A 55 0.82 -11.70 23.88
C CYS A 55 -0.09 -11.88 22.67
N VAL A 56 -0.32 -13.12 22.23
CA VAL A 56 -1.21 -13.42 21.10
C VAL A 56 -2.68 -13.09 21.43
N ALA A 57 -3.10 -13.34 22.68
CA ALA A 57 -4.43 -12.95 23.15
C ALA A 57 -4.57 -11.44 23.40
N ARG A 58 -3.48 -10.66 23.28
CA ARG A 58 -3.44 -9.19 23.43
C ARG A 58 -2.98 -8.43 22.22
N SER A 59 -2.43 -9.09 21.20
CA SER A 59 -2.15 -8.48 19.91
C SER A 59 -3.47 -7.88 19.43
N ASP A 60 -3.58 -6.55 19.48
CA ASP A 60 -4.85 -5.84 19.30
C ASP A 60 -5.58 -6.24 18.01
N ASP A 61 -4.89 -6.93 17.10
CA ASP A 61 -5.33 -7.60 15.86
C ASP A 61 -6.49 -8.60 15.98
N TYR A 62 -6.93 -9.05 17.17
CA TYR A 62 -8.24 -9.73 17.27
C TYR A 62 -9.42 -8.75 17.36
N LYS A 63 -9.20 -7.48 17.74
CA LYS A 63 -10.20 -6.38 17.68
C LYS A 63 -9.92 -5.35 16.58
N ALA A 64 -8.65 -5.13 16.23
CA ALA A 64 -8.23 -4.48 15.02
C ALA A 64 -8.48 -5.49 13.90
N LYS A 65 -9.68 -5.39 13.32
CA LYS A 65 -10.07 -6.03 12.05
C LYS A 65 -8.80 -6.34 11.26
N GLY A 66 -8.49 -7.63 11.05
CA GLY A 66 -7.36 -8.06 10.23
C GLY A 66 -7.25 -7.22 8.96
N PRO A 67 -6.05 -7.06 8.38
CA PRO A 67 -5.69 -5.96 7.49
C PRO A 67 -6.87 -5.61 6.59
N THR A 68 -7.46 -4.43 6.79
CA THR A 68 -8.70 -4.10 6.11
C THR A 68 -8.55 -4.35 4.60
N LEU A 69 -9.65 -4.69 3.91
CA LEU A 69 -9.63 -4.91 2.46
C LEU A 69 -8.82 -3.83 1.72
N GLN A 70 -8.96 -2.57 2.14
CA GLN A 70 -8.23 -1.43 1.58
C GLN A 70 -6.72 -1.49 1.82
N VAL A 71 -6.27 -1.95 2.99
CA VAL A 71 -4.84 -2.13 3.29
C VAL A 71 -4.27 -3.23 2.41
N MET A 72 -4.94 -4.38 2.31
CA MET A 72 -4.47 -5.47 1.44
C MET A 72 -4.48 -5.09 -0.04
N GLN A 73 -5.49 -4.33 -0.50
CA GLN A 73 -5.52 -3.78 -1.85
C GLN A 73 -4.33 -2.85 -2.10
N LYS A 74 -4.05 -1.93 -1.17
CA LYS A 74 -2.91 -1.01 -1.28
C LYS A 74 -1.59 -1.76 -1.37
N GLU A 75 -1.43 -2.80 -0.57
CA GLU A 75 -0.24 -3.65 -0.59
C GLU A 75 -0.08 -4.37 -1.93
N CYS A 76 -1.15 -4.99 -2.45
CA CYS A 76 -1.14 -5.62 -3.77
C CYS A 76 -0.82 -4.60 -4.89
N ILE A 77 -1.37 -3.39 -4.82
CA ILE A 77 -1.09 -2.32 -5.78
C ILE A 77 0.40 -1.97 -5.74
N ALA A 78 0.97 -1.82 -4.54
CA ALA A 78 2.38 -1.51 -4.36
C ALA A 78 3.29 -2.59 -4.96
N MET A 79 3.06 -3.87 -4.63
CA MET A 79 3.84 -4.99 -5.16
C MET A 79 3.77 -5.09 -6.70
N ILE A 80 2.57 -4.94 -7.27
CA ILE A 80 2.37 -4.99 -8.72
C ILE A 80 3.08 -3.81 -9.39
N SER A 81 2.93 -2.60 -8.87
CA SER A 81 3.57 -1.40 -9.41
C SER A 81 5.09 -1.45 -9.28
N GLU A 82 5.62 -1.92 -8.16
CA GLU A 82 7.05 -2.07 -7.93
C GLU A 82 7.67 -3.05 -8.92
N GLY A 83 7.10 -4.26 -9.04
CA GLY A 83 7.62 -5.27 -9.96
C GLY A 83 7.54 -4.84 -11.43
N LEU A 84 6.48 -4.11 -11.82
CA LEU A 84 6.35 -3.56 -13.16
C LEU A 84 7.44 -2.52 -13.46
N ASN A 85 7.66 -1.58 -12.53
CA ASN A 85 8.67 -0.53 -12.69
C ASN A 85 10.09 -1.09 -12.69
N LEU A 86 10.34 -2.13 -11.89
CA LEU A 86 11.63 -2.82 -11.83
C LEU A 86 12.01 -3.42 -13.20
N LEU A 87 11.09 -4.15 -13.84
CA LEU A 87 11.38 -4.76 -15.15
C LEU A 87 11.38 -3.76 -16.30
N ALA A 88 10.55 -2.72 -16.24
CA ALA A 88 10.52 -1.72 -17.30
C ALA A 88 11.77 -0.83 -17.33
N GLY A 89 12.63 -0.88 -16.30
CA GLY A 89 13.94 -0.24 -16.29
C GLY A 89 13.92 1.29 -16.30
N HIS A 90 12.76 1.93 -16.11
CA HIS A 90 12.63 3.38 -16.21
C HIS A 90 12.81 4.06 -14.86
N ARG A 91 14.00 4.66 -14.66
CA ARG A 91 14.34 5.39 -13.42
C ARG A 91 13.57 6.70 -13.21
N ASN A 92 12.90 7.24 -14.23
CA ASN A 92 12.36 8.62 -14.17
C ASN A 92 10.87 8.76 -14.47
N CYS A 93 10.14 7.69 -14.82
CA CYS A 93 8.69 7.73 -15.01
C CYS A 93 8.05 6.45 -14.47
N SER A 94 7.25 6.59 -13.40
CA SER A 94 6.45 5.47 -12.87
C SER A 94 5.40 5.05 -13.91
N ILE A 95 5.42 3.79 -14.30
CA ILE A 95 4.46 3.19 -15.22
C ILE A 95 3.23 2.79 -14.40
N GLY A 96 2.10 3.41 -14.74
CA GLY A 96 0.81 3.04 -14.17
C GLY A 96 0.30 1.72 -14.76
N MET A 97 -0.18 0.83 -13.90
CA MET A 97 -0.83 -0.41 -14.31
C MET A 97 -2.21 -0.12 -14.93
N GLU A 98 -2.43 -0.53 -16.18
CA GLU A 98 -3.72 -0.37 -16.86
C GLU A 98 -4.32 -1.72 -17.24
N TYR A 99 -5.29 -2.18 -16.44
CA TYR A 99 -5.92 -3.50 -16.61
C TYR A 99 -6.78 -3.60 -17.88
N GLU A 100 -7.49 -2.53 -18.27
CA GLU A 100 -8.40 -2.55 -19.44
C GLU A 100 -7.65 -2.61 -20.77
N ARG A 101 -6.43 -2.07 -20.81
CA ARG A 101 -5.56 -2.04 -21.99
C ARG A 101 -4.24 -2.74 -21.72
N PHE A 102 -4.26 -3.75 -20.86
CA PHE A 102 -3.07 -4.45 -20.39
C PHE A 102 -2.21 -4.96 -21.55
N GLN A 103 -2.82 -5.66 -22.49
CA GLN A 103 -2.14 -6.20 -23.66
C GLN A 103 -1.46 -5.12 -24.52
N LEU A 104 -2.09 -3.96 -24.71
CA LEU A 104 -1.54 -2.89 -25.56
C LEU A 104 -0.50 -2.05 -24.83
N ASN A 105 -0.82 -1.60 -23.63
CA ASN A 105 -0.04 -0.60 -22.91
C ASN A 105 1.06 -1.21 -22.03
N ILE A 106 0.93 -2.49 -21.67
CA ILE A 106 1.92 -3.22 -20.87
C ILE A 106 2.64 -4.24 -21.74
N GLU A 107 1.94 -5.25 -22.26
CA GLU A 107 2.59 -6.37 -22.97
C GLU A 107 3.25 -5.96 -24.28
N LEU A 108 2.51 -5.27 -25.17
CA LEU A 108 3.05 -4.88 -26.47
C LEU A 108 4.08 -3.76 -26.38
N ARG A 109 3.86 -2.79 -25.48
CA ARG A 109 4.72 -1.60 -25.34
C ARG A 109 6.01 -1.88 -24.59
N TYR A 110 5.94 -2.61 -23.47
CA TYR A 110 7.09 -2.85 -22.61
C TYR A 110 7.62 -4.29 -22.68
N ARG A 111 6.95 -5.19 -23.41
CA ARG A 111 7.33 -6.61 -23.51
C ARG A 111 7.41 -7.29 -22.15
N ILE A 112 6.45 -6.98 -21.28
CA ILE A 112 6.35 -7.53 -19.93
C ILE A 112 4.93 -8.09 -19.77
N THR A 113 4.81 -9.28 -19.19
CA THR A 113 3.52 -9.89 -18.85
C THR A 113 3.52 -10.34 -17.39
N LEU A 114 2.33 -10.43 -16.80
CA LEU A 114 2.13 -10.88 -15.43
C LEU A 114 1.69 -12.35 -15.47
N ARG A 115 2.56 -13.25 -15.02
CA ARG A 115 2.31 -14.70 -15.04
C ARG A 115 1.86 -15.19 -13.67
N GLY A 116 1.11 -16.29 -13.66
CA GLY A 116 0.66 -16.96 -12.43
C GLY A 116 -0.36 -16.18 -11.62
N TRP A 117 -1.20 -15.40 -12.31
CA TRP A 117 -2.37 -14.78 -11.69
C TRP A 117 -3.29 -15.86 -11.11
N PRO A 118 -3.76 -15.73 -9.85
CA PRO A 118 -4.53 -16.76 -9.17
C PRO A 118 -5.86 -17.07 -9.86
N GLU A 119 -6.19 -18.37 -9.94
CA GLU A 119 -7.46 -18.84 -10.48
C GLU A 119 -8.64 -18.38 -9.61
N GLY A 120 -9.76 -18.00 -10.24
CA GLY A 120 -10.94 -17.47 -9.54
C GLY A 120 -10.85 -15.99 -9.17
N VAL A 121 -9.69 -15.34 -9.33
CA VAL A 121 -9.56 -13.88 -9.11
C VAL A 121 -9.70 -13.16 -10.47
N PRO A 122 -10.71 -12.30 -10.64
CA PRO A 122 -10.88 -11.57 -11.91
C PRO A 122 -9.72 -10.60 -12.16
N PHE A 123 -9.17 -10.63 -13.38
CA PHE A 123 -8.11 -9.73 -13.81
C PHE A 123 -8.66 -8.31 -14.08
N LYS A 124 -8.81 -7.52 -13.01
CA LYS A 124 -9.31 -6.13 -13.04
C LYS A 124 -8.54 -5.26 -12.04
N SER A 125 -8.81 -3.96 -12.10
CA SER A 125 -8.26 -3.01 -11.12
C SER A 125 -8.53 -3.46 -9.69
N LEU A 126 -7.48 -3.45 -8.86
CA LEU A 126 -7.51 -3.90 -7.47
C LEU A 126 -8.53 -3.16 -6.61
N SER A 127 -8.75 -1.86 -6.88
CA SER A 127 -9.78 -1.08 -6.20
C SER A 127 -11.21 -1.55 -6.54
N LYS A 128 -11.39 -2.30 -7.62
CA LYS A 128 -12.67 -2.91 -8.03
C LYS A 128 -12.85 -4.34 -7.49
N LEU A 129 -11.87 -4.90 -6.76
CA LEU A 129 -11.99 -6.20 -6.08
C LEU A 129 -12.65 -5.99 -4.72
N SER A 130 -13.94 -6.28 -4.60
CA SER A 130 -14.71 -6.09 -3.35
C SER A 130 -14.55 -7.23 -2.36
N THR A 131 -14.04 -8.39 -2.80
CA THR A 131 -14.03 -9.62 -2.01
C THR A 131 -12.70 -9.77 -1.28
N VAL A 132 -12.77 -9.96 0.04
CA VAL A 132 -11.59 -10.18 0.89
C VAL A 132 -10.81 -11.43 0.45
N SER A 133 -11.51 -12.51 0.12
CA SER A 133 -10.89 -13.76 -0.38
C SER A 133 -10.05 -13.52 -1.64
N GLU A 134 -10.59 -12.81 -2.64
CA GLU A 134 -9.89 -12.51 -3.90
C GLU A 134 -8.59 -11.73 -3.66
N VAL A 135 -8.65 -10.68 -2.83
CA VAL A 135 -7.47 -9.86 -2.53
C VAL A 135 -6.45 -10.64 -1.70
N THR A 136 -6.91 -11.50 -0.79
CA THR A 136 -6.03 -12.35 0.03
C THR A 136 -5.29 -13.35 -0.85
N MET A 137 -5.99 -14.04 -1.77
CA MET A 137 -5.40 -14.98 -2.72
C MET A 137 -4.36 -14.32 -3.63
N LEU A 138 -4.65 -13.10 -4.10
CA LEU A 138 -3.70 -12.35 -4.90
C LEU A 138 -2.49 -11.90 -4.09
N CYS A 139 -2.69 -11.44 -2.86
CA CYS A 139 -1.60 -11.04 -1.98
C CYS A 139 -0.67 -12.22 -1.66
N THR A 140 -1.21 -13.39 -1.31
CA THR A 140 -0.42 -14.59 -1.09
C THR A 140 0.30 -15.05 -2.35
N ALA A 141 -0.34 -14.98 -3.52
CA ALA A 141 0.31 -15.33 -4.78
C ALA A 141 1.49 -14.41 -5.12
N LEU A 142 1.36 -13.10 -4.86
CA LEU A 142 2.44 -12.12 -5.05
C LEU A 142 3.58 -12.35 -4.05
N ARG A 143 3.27 -12.54 -2.76
CA ARG A 143 4.27 -12.77 -1.70
C ARG A 143 5.03 -14.08 -1.89
N ASN A 144 4.34 -15.14 -2.32
CA ASN A 144 4.95 -16.45 -2.55
C ASN A 144 5.69 -16.53 -3.89
N GLY A 145 5.63 -15.48 -4.72
CA GLY A 145 6.24 -15.47 -6.05
C GLY A 145 5.58 -16.42 -7.05
N THR A 146 4.34 -16.84 -6.82
CA THR A 146 3.58 -17.59 -7.85
C THR A 146 3.02 -16.63 -8.89
N CYS A 147 2.64 -15.41 -8.49
CA CYS A 147 2.28 -14.33 -9.39
C CYS A 147 3.48 -13.39 -9.58
N VAL A 148 4.10 -13.43 -10.74
CA VAL A 148 5.35 -12.70 -11.02
C VAL A 148 5.33 -12.02 -12.37
N TRP A 149 6.00 -10.88 -12.43
CA TRP A 149 6.26 -10.24 -13.71
C TRP A 149 7.37 -10.98 -14.45
N ALA A 150 7.17 -11.18 -15.75
CA ALA A 150 8.13 -11.83 -16.63
C ALA A 150 8.29 -11.04 -17.93
N ALA A 151 9.52 -11.04 -18.47
CA ALA A 151 9.76 -10.56 -19.81
C ALA A 151 9.06 -11.48 -20.83
N LEU A 152 8.40 -10.85 -21.80
CA LEU A 152 7.74 -11.54 -22.89
C LEU A 152 8.79 -12.05 -23.89
N THR A 153 8.63 -13.27 -24.37
CA THR A 153 9.50 -13.81 -25.42
C THR A 153 9.20 -13.14 -26.76
N ASN A 154 10.16 -13.13 -27.69
CA ASN A 154 9.96 -12.53 -29.01
C ASN A 154 8.80 -13.20 -29.78
N GLN A 155 8.66 -14.52 -29.65
CA GLN A 155 7.57 -15.28 -30.28
C GLN A 155 6.19 -14.87 -29.75
N GLU A 156 6.05 -14.74 -28.43
CA GLU A 156 4.82 -14.26 -27.81
C GLU A 156 4.50 -12.82 -28.24
N HIS A 157 5.52 -11.94 -28.33
CA HIS A 157 5.33 -10.56 -28.76
C HIS A 157 4.83 -10.45 -30.20
N GLU A 158 5.44 -11.21 -31.11
CA GLU A 158 5.04 -11.26 -32.52
C GLU A 158 3.60 -11.77 -32.66
N ALA A 159 3.26 -12.87 -31.97
CA ALA A 159 1.92 -13.42 -31.97
C ALA A 159 0.86 -12.42 -31.46
N LEU A 160 1.17 -11.67 -30.39
CA LEU A 160 0.27 -10.64 -29.86
C LEU A 160 0.14 -9.46 -30.83
N SER A 161 1.21 -9.09 -31.54
CA SER A 161 1.21 -7.97 -32.48
C SER A 161 0.46 -8.29 -33.78
N ALA A 162 0.46 -9.55 -34.19
CA ALA A 162 -0.24 -10.04 -35.38
C ALA A 162 -1.76 -10.22 -35.14
N ALA A 163 -2.19 -10.28 -33.87
CA ALA A 163 -3.60 -10.39 -33.54
C ALA A 163 -4.36 -9.12 -33.98
N PRO A 164 -5.51 -9.26 -34.69
CA PRO A 164 -6.27 -8.10 -35.15
C PRO A 164 -6.74 -7.27 -33.95
N ALA A 165 -6.41 -5.98 -33.96
CA ALA A 165 -6.80 -5.06 -32.91
C ALA A 165 -8.33 -5.06 -32.74
N LYS A 166 -8.81 -5.31 -31.50
CA LYS A 166 -10.25 -5.28 -31.19
C LYS A 166 -10.85 -3.95 -31.69
N PRO A 167 -12.03 -3.96 -32.35
CA PRO A 167 -12.57 -2.77 -32.97
C PRO A 167 -12.78 -1.68 -31.92
N LYS A 168 -12.13 -0.52 -32.13
CA LYS A 168 -12.36 0.67 -31.30
C LYS A 168 -13.85 0.99 -31.37
N LYS A 169 -14.56 0.95 -30.24
CA LYS A 169 -15.96 1.40 -30.16
C LYS A 169 -15.99 2.85 -30.65
N THR A 170 -16.54 3.07 -31.84
CA THR A 170 -16.67 4.39 -32.44
C THR A 170 -17.50 5.23 -31.49
N ARG A 171 -16.89 6.29 -30.94
CA ARG A 171 -17.56 7.13 -29.94
C ARG A 171 -18.82 7.71 -30.58
N LYS A 172 -19.98 7.46 -29.96
CA LYS A 172 -21.26 7.99 -30.42
C LYS A 172 -21.10 9.49 -30.63
N ARG A 173 -21.40 9.95 -31.85
CA ARG A 173 -21.37 11.37 -32.20
C ARG A 173 -22.29 12.10 -31.22
N ARG A 174 -21.76 13.10 -30.51
CA ARG A 174 -22.55 13.87 -29.54
C ARG A 174 -23.67 14.58 -30.28
N SER A 175 -24.85 14.69 -29.67
CA SER A 175 -26.04 15.32 -30.27
C SER A 175 -25.85 16.81 -30.56
N ASP A 176 -24.89 17.46 -29.89
CA ASP A 176 -24.52 18.86 -30.10
C ASP A 176 -23.43 19.06 -31.16
N ALA A 177 -22.95 17.98 -31.80
CA ALA A 177 -21.92 18.04 -32.83
C ALA A 177 -22.46 18.68 -34.13
N GLY A 178 -22.38 20.02 -34.19
CA GLY A 178 -22.85 20.87 -35.28
C GLY A 178 -23.79 22.00 -34.83
N VAL A 179 -24.18 22.04 -33.55
CA VAL A 179 -25.06 23.11 -33.03
C VAL A 179 -24.22 24.35 -32.76
N LYS A 180 -24.49 25.43 -33.51
CA LYS A 180 -23.94 26.78 -33.23
C LYS A 180 -24.43 27.20 -31.84
N ARG A 181 -23.57 27.10 -30.83
CA ARG A 181 -23.85 27.66 -29.50
C ARG A 181 -23.96 29.16 -29.66
N GLY A 182 -25.16 29.72 -29.45
CA GLY A 182 -25.40 31.15 -29.52
C GLY A 182 -24.46 31.91 -28.59
N SER A 183 -23.97 33.06 -29.05
CA SER A 183 -23.16 33.98 -28.24
C SER A 183 -23.92 34.36 -26.97
N GLN A 184 -23.31 34.15 -25.80
CA GLN A 184 -23.90 34.49 -24.50
C GLN A 184 -24.38 35.95 -24.42
N LYS A 185 -23.83 36.86 -25.24
CA LYS A 185 -24.23 38.27 -25.30
C LYS A 185 -25.67 38.52 -25.80
N ALA A 186 -26.29 37.57 -26.50
CA ALA A 186 -27.66 37.75 -26.98
C ALA A 186 -28.72 37.46 -25.90
N LYS A 187 -28.44 36.55 -24.95
CA LYS A 187 -29.41 36.17 -23.90
C LYS A 187 -29.55 37.21 -22.79
N GLU A 188 -28.52 38.01 -22.54
CA GLU A 188 -28.54 39.04 -21.50
C GLU A 188 -29.42 40.24 -21.91
N ARG A 189 -29.49 40.55 -23.20
CA ARG A 189 -30.30 41.67 -23.73
C ARG A 189 -31.79 41.37 -23.83
N GLU A 190 -32.17 40.09 -23.85
CA GLU A 190 -33.58 39.66 -23.92
C GLU A 190 -34.21 39.55 -22.52
N GLN A 191 -33.41 39.37 -21.47
CA GLN A 191 -33.89 39.36 -20.08
C GLN A 191 -34.17 40.76 -19.51
N GLU A 192 -33.54 41.83 -20.02
CA GLU A 192 -33.84 43.20 -19.59
C GLU A 192 -35.16 43.77 -20.13
N LEU A 193 -35.71 43.22 -21.22
CA LEU A 193 -36.94 43.73 -21.86
C LEU A 193 -38.24 43.12 -21.32
N VAL A 194 -38.18 42.09 -20.47
CA VAL A 194 -39.37 41.39 -19.95
C VAL A 194 -39.73 41.82 -18.52
N ASN A 195 -38.91 42.65 -17.85
CA ASN A 195 -39.13 43.06 -16.46
C ASN A 195 -39.78 44.45 -16.28
N SER A 196 -40.40 45.00 -17.33
CA SER A 196 -41.16 46.26 -17.26
C SER A 196 -42.55 46.08 -17.86
N GLY A 197 -43.49 45.57 -17.05
CA GLY A 197 -44.90 45.57 -17.45
C GLY A 197 -45.82 44.70 -16.60
N SER A 198 -46.67 45.37 -15.82
CA SER A 198 -47.99 44.94 -15.35
C SER A 198 -48.15 44.41 -13.92
N ASP A 199 -48.68 45.35 -13.14
CA ASP A 199 -49.49 45.31 -11.92
C ASP A 199 -50.63 44.25 -11.90
N ARG A 200 -50.93 43.78 -10.67
CA ARG A 200 -52.09 43.04 -10.12
C ARG A 200 -52.40 41.60 -10.55
N SER A 201 -52.30 40.65 -9.61
CA SER A 201 -53.45 39.99 -8.94
C SER A 201 -53.02 38.85 -8.00
N ASP A 202 -53.64 38.82 -6.82
CA ASP A 202 -53.56 37.81 -5.77
C ASP A 202 -53.94 36.41 -6.24
N GLY A 203 -53.23 35.40 -5.74
CA GLY A 203 -53.57 33.99 -5.92
C GLY A 203 -52.48 33.07 -5.40
N GLU A 204 -52.57 32.72 -4.12
CA GLU A 204 -51.76 31.69 -3.46
C GLU A 204 -51.90 30.33 -4.17
N VAL A 205 -50.80 29.78 -4.69
CA VAL A 205 -50.59 28.33 -4.78
C VAL A 205 -49.10 28.04 -4.58
N GLU A 206 -48.76 27.47 -3.42
CA GLU A 206 -47.45 26.92 -3.13
C GLU A 206 -47.15 25.68 -3.98
N HIS A 207 -46.10 25.72 -4.81
CA HIS A 207 -45.33 24.52 -5.12
C HIS A 207 -43.83 24.84 -5.17
N SER A 208 -43.12 24.09 -4.33
CA SER A 208 -41.74 24.25 -3.93
C SER A 208 -40.76 23.59 -4.91
N HIS A 209 -39.93 24.40 -5.56
CA HIS A 209 -38.61 24.02 -6.06
C HIS A 209 -37.68 25.22 -5.80
N PRO A 210 -36.47 25.05 -5.25
CA PRO A 210 -35.37 24.64 -6.13
C PRO A 210 -34.15 23.98 -5.42
N CYS A 211 -33.32 23.26 -6.18
CA CYS A 211 -31.86 23.35 -5.94
C CYS A 211 -31.06 22.92 -7.17
N LYS A 212 -30.67 23.89 -8.00
CA LYS A 212 -29.57 23.73 -8.96
C LYS A 212 -28.27 24.06 -8.22
N LYS A 213 -27.46 23.06 -7.90
CA LYS A 213 -26.12 23.26 -7.33
C LYS A 213 -25.16 23.70 -8.43
N ALA A 214 -24.69 24.93 -8.31
CA ALA A 214 -23.57 25.48 -9.07
C ALA A 214 -22.28 24.78 -8.65
N TRP A 215 -21.54 24.23 -9.62
CA TRP A 215 -20.16 23.79 -9.42
C TRP A 215 -19.26 25.02 -9.52
N ALA A 216 -18.73 25.47 -8.38
CA ALA A 216 -17.70 26.49 -8.32
C ALA A 216 -16.33 25.88 -8.72
N SER A 217 -15.76 26.39 -9.80
CA SER A 217 -14.38 26.16 -10.21
C SER A 217 -13.43 26.85 -9.21
N LYS A 218 -12.69 26.08 -8.41
CA LYS A 218 -11.58 26.62 -7.61
C LYS A 218 -10.40 26.97 -8.52
N LYS A 219 -10.13 28.27 -8.62
CA LYS A 219 -8.86 28.82 -9.12
C LYS A 219 -7.75 28.64 -8.08
N SER A 220 -6.57 28.38 -8.62
CA SER A 220 -5.20 28.60 -8.12
C SER A 220 -5.04 29.21 -6.72
N VAL A 221 -4.36 28.50 -5.83
CA VAL A 221 -3.63 29.10 -4.71
C VAL A 221 -2.16 28.90 -4.99
N GLU A 222 -1.55 30.02 -5.34
CA GLU A 222 -0.13 30.25 -5.48
C GLU A 222 0.42 30.67 -4.12
N GLY A 223 1.55 30.07 -3.72
CA GLY A 223 2.46 30.62 -2.72
C GLY A 223 2.05 30.49 -1.26
N GLN A 224 2.60 29.49 -0.57
CA GLN A 224 3.22 29.68 0.75
C GLN A 224 4.01 28.43 1.16
N PHE A 225 5.28 28.40 0.76
CA PHE A 225 6.28 27.55 1.41
C PHE A 225 6.56 28.11 2.82
N PRO A 226 6.58 27.29 3.87
CA PRO A 226 7.15 27.69 5.15
C PRO A 226 8.69 27.77 5.04
N PRO A 227 9.33 28.72 5.75
CA PRO A 227 10.77 28.91 5.69
C PRO A 227 11.53 27.72 6.28
N GLN A 228 12.57 27.29 5.56
CA GLN A 228 13.57 26.34 6.03
C GLN A 228 14.36 26.93 7.18
N SER A 229 14.29 26.30 8.35
CA SER A 229 15.27 26.51 9.42
C SER A 229 16.54 25.71 9.10
N ARG A 230 17.64 26.44 9.05
CA ARG A 230 19.02 26.01 8.79
C ARG A 230 19.71 25.81 10.14
N MET A 231 20.70 24.90 10.15
CA MET A 231 21.79 24.75 11.15
C MET A 231 21.41 23.95 12.43
N ASN A 232 22.22 23.03 12.96
CA ASN A 232 23.63 22.74 12.75
C ASN A 232 23.99 21.26 12.93
N ARG A 233 25.02 20.91 12.17
CA ARG A 233 25.92 19.77 12.20
C ARG A 233 26.81 19.85 13.45
N SER A 234 26.87 18.79 14.23
CA SER A 234 28.02 18.48 15.09
C SER A 234 28.43 17.04 14.84
N LEU A 235 29.62 16.92 14.25
CA LEU A 235 30.47 15.75 14.19
C LEU A 235 31.37 15.82 15.43
N ASP A 236 31.48 14.73 16.17
CA ASP A 236 32.64 14.39 17.01
C ASP A 236 32.70 12.85 17.00
N ASN A 237 33.52 12.25 16.13
CA ASN A 237 34.89 11.76 16.40
C ASN A 237 34.95 10.84 17.63
N ALA A 238 35.05 9.52 17.47
CA ALA A 238 36.24 8.75 17.08
C ALA A 238 37.39 8.92 18.08
N GLU A 239 37.41 8.05 19.10
CA GLU A 239 38.65 7.65 19.76
C GLU A 239 38.84 6.15 19.56
N GLU A 240 39.92 5.86 18.86
CA GLU A 240 40.60 4.58 18.78
C GLU A 240 41.24 4.32 20.15
N ASP A 241 41.15 3.10 20.69
CA ASP A 241 42.18 2.61 21.60
C ASP A 241 42.63 1.21 21.17
N SER A 242 43.87 1.21 20.69
CA SER A 242 44.67 0.09 20.27
C SER A 242 45.30 -0.56 21.50
N GLY A 243 44.83 -1.75 21.87
CA GLY A 243 45.46 -2.61 22.86
C GLY A 243 45.85 -3.95 22.26
N SER A 244 46.92 -3.97 21.47
CA SER A 244 47.66 -5.17 21.14
C SER A 244 48.48 -5.60 22.36
N ASP A 245 48.27 -6.80 22.88
CA ASP A 245 49.36 -7.49 23.55
C ASP A 245 49.30 -9.01 23.37
N SER A 246 50.49 -9.55 23.20
CA SER A 246 50.85 -10.83 22.61
C SER A 246 51.40 -11.81 23.64
N ALA A 247 50.96 -13.07 23.59
CA ALA A 247 51.68 -14.30 23.95
C ALA A 247 50.61 -15.42 23.97
N GLY A 248 50.68 -16.52 23.23
CA GLY A 248 51.83 -17.35 22.90
C GLY A 248 51.83 -18.53 23.87
N GLU A 249 51.16 -19.65 23.54
CA GLU A 249 51.61 -20.94 24.05
C GLU A 249 51.17 -22.12 23.19
N THR A 250 52.17 -22.87 22.77
CA THR A 250 52.17 -24.18 22.13
C THR A 250 51.62 -25.25 23.07
N GLY A 251 50.78 -26.16 22.58
CA GLY A 251 50.27 -27.27 23.39
C GLY A 251 49.86 -28.47 22.55
N ASN A 252 50.86 -29.21 22.10
CA ASN A 252 50.79 -30.51 21.44
C ASN A 252 50.49 -31.61 22.48
N VAL A 253 49.40 -32.37 22.38
CA VAL A 253 49.29 -33.71 23.01
C VAL A 253 48.43 -34.63 22.13
N VAL A 254 49.16 -35.58 21.53
CA VAL A 254 48.87 -37.01 21.25
C VAL A 254 47.41 -37.47 21.25
#